data_AF-A0A818E8J8-F1
#
_entry.id   AF-A0A818E8J8-F1
#
_cell.length_a   1.000
_cell.length_b   1.000
_cell.length_c   1.000
_cell.angle_alpha   90.00
_cell.angle_beta   90.00
_cell.angle_gamma   90.00
#
_symmetry.space_group_name_H-M   'P 1'
#
loop_
_entity.id
_entity.type
_entity.pdbx_description
1 polymer ?
#
loop_
_entity_poly.entity_id
_entity_poly.type
_entity_poly.pdbx_seq_one_letter_code
_entity_poly.pdbx_strand_id
1 'polypeptide(L)'
;MREIITVQVGQAGNCIGERFWELACEEHGIDSCGSYHGESDLQLERINVYFNETRNQRYVPRSIFVDLDQMSINKIRNSTYKNLFNPELLINGKMSASNNFAKGFFTEGAEILPELMDTIRKVAEECDLVHGFQFLHSISGGAGGGLGSLLIDNIRQEYLDRIIKSYSIFPALSMSHVVVEPYNAVLTMNHLIENTDETFCFDNITLFDMFNKTLRLPQGSYTDINHILAQVMIGITACFRFPGQLNMDLRKLAVNMIPFPALHFLTTSFSPLQARHITLHKNINELTLIKQMFDVNNQMLAFNPQHGKYLTATGIFRGRTLSLKLLHDYISKEKNSQRFIQWIPNNCKISHCDIPPNELSCSVTGIANHTGIVKQFDYILQPYTKLFQRRAFIHWFIDEGLEEIELIEGENKIKDLMKDYKQHENDE
;
A
#
# COMPACT_ATOMS: atom_id res chain seq x y z
N MET A 1 11.59 -13.17 -15.93
CA MET A 1 10.16 -12.86 -16.10
C MET A 1 9.98 -11.43 -15.65
N ARG A 2 9.04 -11.03 -14.78
CA ARG A 2 9.04 -9.66 -14.19
C ARG A 2 8.74 -9.79 -12.70
N GLU A 3 9.78 -9.97 -11.90
CA GLU A 3 9.68 -10.31 -10.49
C GLU A 3 9.51 -9.04 -9.63
N ILE A 4 8.79 -9.16 -8.51
CA ILE A 4 8.56 -8.08 -7.55
C ILE A 4 9.11 -8.53 -6.19
N ILE A 5 9.95 -7.69 -5.60
CA ILE A 5 10.51 -7.93 -4.26
C ILE A 5 9.66 -7.16 -3.27
N THR A 6 9.10 -7.84 -2.27
CA THR A 6 8.29 -7.19 -1.24
C THR A 6 9.13 -6.97 0.02
N VAL A 7 9.21 -5.73 0.49
CA VAL A 7 9.93 -5.33 1.69
C VAL A 7 8.91 -4.84 2.73
N GLN A 8 8.79 -5.53 3.85
CA GLN A 8 7.94 -5.11 4.97
C GLN A 8 8.79 -4.51 6.06
N VAL A 9 8.43 -3.31 6.52
CA VAL A 9 9.22 -2.57 7.52
C VAL A 9 8.37 -2.18 8.71
N GLY A 10 8.85 -2.59 9.89
CA GLY A 10 8.24 -2.30 11.18
C GLY A 10 6.97 -3.11 11.47
N GLN A 11 6.48 -2.99 12.71
CA GLN A 11 5.37 -3.78 13.21
C GLN A 11 4.12 -3.74 12.31
N ALA A 12 3.70 -2.56 11.85
CA ALA A 12 2.49 -2.40 11.04
C ALA A 12 2.67 -3.05 9.66
N GLY A 13 3.80 -2.76 8.99
CA GLY A 13 4.14 -3.34 7.69
C GLY A 13 4.22 -4.86 7.74
N ASN A 14 4.86 -5.41 8.78
CA ASN A 14 4.99 -6.85 9.00
C ASN A 14 3.65 -7.53 9.25
N CYS A 15 2.76 -6.94 10.06
CA CYS A 15 1.44 -7.53 10.34
C CYS A 15 0.51 -7.53 9.12
N ILE A 16 0.56 -6.48 8.28
CA ILE A 16 -0.23 -6.45 7.03
C ILE A 16 0.40 -7.36 5.99
N GLY A 17 1.73 -7.39 5.92
CA GLY A 17 2.47 -8.29 5.03
C GLY A 17 2.19 -9.75 5.31
N GLU A 18 2.18 -10.16 6.59
CA GLU A 18 1.74 -11.49 7.02
C GLU A 18 0.39 -11.80 6.38
N ARG A 19 -0.62 -10.93 6.59
CA ARG A 19 -1.97 -11.17 6.10
C ARG A 19 -2.09 -11.12 4.57
N PHE A 20 -1.30 -10.30 3.90
CA PHE A 20 -1.19 -10.25 2.44
C PHE A 20 -0.67 -11.58 1.88
N TRP A 21 0.39 -12.14 2.46
CA TRP A 21 0.96 -13.39 1.98
C TRP A 21 0.05 -14.58 2.24
N GLU A 22 -0.68 -14.60 3.36
CA GLU A 22 -1.68 -15.65 3.62
C GLU A 22 -2.74 -15.68 2.52
N LEU A 23 -3.33 -14.52 2.20
CA LEU A 23 -4.33 -14.43 1.13
C LEU A 23 -3.72 -14.72 -0.26
N ALA A 24 -2.49 -14.30 -0.52
CA ALA A 24 -1.80 -14.60 -1.77
C ALA A 24 -1.59 -16.12 -1.94
N CYS A 25 -1.15 -16.80 -0.88
CA CYS A 25 -0.97 -18.25 -0.89
C CYS A 25 -2.30 -18.97 -1.13
N GLU A 26 -3.35 -18.58 -0.43
CA GLU A 26 -4.68 -19.17 -0.63
C GLU A 26 -5.17 -18.99 -2.07
N GLU A 27 -5.01 -17.80 -2.68
CA GLU A 27 -5.42 -17.58 -4.08
C GLU A 27 -4.60 -18.38 -5.11
N HIS A 28 -3.32 -18.63 -4.82
CA HIS A 28 -2.45 -19.47 -5.66
C HIS A 28 -2.52 -20.96 -5.31
N GLY A 29 -3.33 -21.37 -4.33
CA GLY A 29 -3.44 -22.76 -3.89
C GLY A 29 -2.16 -23.30 -3.23
N ILE A 30 -1.38 -22.43 -2.59
CA ILE A 30 -0.13 -22.78 -1.91
C ILE A 30 -0.42 -23.01 -0.42
N ASP A 31 0.03 -24.13 0.13
CA ASP A 31 -0.12 -24.43 1.55
C ASP A 31 0.90 -23.68 2.44
N SER A 32 0.76 -23.81 3.76
CA SER A 32 1.69 -23.17 4.71
C SER A 32 3.12 -23.71 4.67
N CYS A 33 3.35 -24.82 3.97
CA CYS A 33 4.68 -25.37 3.71
C CYS A 33 5.24 -24.90 2.37
N GLY A 34 4.49 -24.22 1.51
CA GLY A 34 4.92 -23.79 0.18
C GLY A 34 4.63 -24.80 -0.94
N SER A 35 3.85 -25.84 -0.69
CA SER A 35 3.48 -26.86 -1.69
C SER A 35 2.19 -26.47 -2.40
N TYR A 36 2.14 -26.64 -3.71
CA TYR A 36 0.95 -26.35 -4.51
C TYR A 36 -0.08 -27.48 -4.44
N HIS A 37 -1.30 -27.11 -4.07
CA HIS A 37 -2.50 -27.96 -4.00
C HIS A 37 -3.69 -27.33 -4.75
N GLY A 38 -3.42 -26.40 -5.67
CA GLY A 38 -4.45 -25.71 -6.44
C GLY A 38 -5.07 -26.58 -7.53
N GLU A 39 -6.21 -26.14 -8.05
CA GLU A 39 -7.02 -26.87 -9.04
C GLU A 39 -6.88 -26.28 -10.46
N SER A 40 -6.22 -25.13 -10.63
CA SER A 40 -6.22 -24.37 -11.89
C SER A 40 -4.83 -23.96 -12.34
N ASP A 41 -4.45 -24.29 -13.57
CA ASP A 41 -3.16 -23.91 -14.18
C ASP A 41 -2.91 -22.39 -14.19
N LEU A 42 -3.97 -21.59 -14.28
CA LEU A 42 -3.88 -20.12 -14.21
C LEU A 42 -3.30 -19.61 -12.88
N GLN A 43 -3.36 -20.42 -11.81
CA GLN A 43 -2.74 -20.09 -10.52
C GLN A 43 -1.22 -20.17 -10.57
N LEU A 44 -0.66 -21.01 -11.45
CA LEU A 44 0.78 -21.18 -11.60
C LEU A 44 1.38 -20.29 -12.70
N GLU A 45 0.59 -19.86 -13.69
CA GLU A 45 1.09 -19.17 -14.90
C GLU A 45 2.00 -17.96 -14.59
N ARG A 46 1.68 -17.18 -13.55
CA ARG A 46 2.46 -15.99 -13.15
C ARG A 46 2.88 -16.02 -11.67
N ILE A 47 2.97 -17.21 -11.08
CA ILE A 47 3.39 -17.38 -9.69
C ILE A 47 4.78 -16.79 -9.42
N ASN A 48 5.66 -16.85 -10.42
CA ASN A 48 7.04 -16.38 -10.36
C ASN A 48 7.18 -14.88 -10.06
N VAL A 49 6.12 -14.08 -10.28
CA VAL A 49 6.13 -12.64 -9.99
C VAL A 49 6.41 -12.37 -8.51
N TYR A 50 5.82 -13.18 -7.61
CA TYR A 50 5.97 -13.00 -6.16
C TYR A 50 6.67 -14.18 -5.46
N PHE A 51 6.75 -15.35 -6.10
CA PHE A 51 7.33 -16.55 -5.50
C PHE A 51 8.59 -17.01 -6.25
N ASN A 52 9.52 -17.59 -5.50
CA ASN A 52 10.66 -18.38 -5.96
C ASN A 52 10.24 -19.85 -6.01
N GLU A 53 10.45 -20.53 -7.13
CA GLU A 53 10.31 -21.98 -7.21
C GLU A 53 11.64 -22.64 -6.82
N THR A 54 11.60 -23.47 -5.78
CA THR A 54 12.74 -24.28 -5.35
C THR A 54 12.74 -25.64 -6.04
N ARG A 55 13.88 -26.34 -6.02
CA ARG A 55 14.06 -27.65 -6.66
C ARG A 55 13.06 -28.74 -6.22
N ASN A 56 12.42 -28.58 -5.06
CA ASN A 56 11.45 -29.52 -4.52
C ASN A 56 9.98 -29.15 -4.87
N GLN A 57 9.76 -28.35 -5.93
CA GLN A 57 8.44 -27.81 -6.30
C GLN A 57 7.75 -27.05 -5.16
N ARG A 58 8.58 -26.40 -4.34
CA ARG A 58 8.13 -25.57 -3.23
C ARG A 58 8.29 -24.11 -3.61
N TYR A 59 7.21 -23.35 -3.44
CA TYR A 59 7.12 -21.93 -3.71
C TYR A 59 7.40 -21.12 -2.44
N VAL A 60 8.39 -20.25 -2.50
CA VAL A 60 8.83 -19.40 -1.37
C VAL A 60 8.58 -17.93 -1.74
N PRO A 61 7.85 -17.15 -0.92
CA PRO A 61 7.65 -15.72 -1.16
C PRO A 61 8.96 -14.93 -1.28
N ARG A 62 9.06 -14.04 -2.28
CA ARG A 62 10.12 -13.01 -2.38
C ARG A 62 9.79 -11.86 -1.42
N SER A 63 9.94 -12.14 -0.13
CA SER A 63 9.53 -11.26 0.97
C SER A 63 10.64 -11.06 1.97
N ILE A 64 10.96 -9.80 2.26
CA ILE A 64 11.96 -9.39 3.25
C ILE A 64 11.23 -8.69 4.37
N PHE A 65 11.19 -9.32 5.55
CA PHE A 65 10.59 -8.73 6.75
C PHE A 65 11.68 -8.12 7.60
N VAL A 66 11.48 -6.86 7.96
CA VAL A 66 12.45 -6.07 8.71
C VAL A 66 11.75 -5.39 9.86
N ASP A 67 12.33 -5.48 11.04
CA ASP A 67 11.96 -4.63 12.17
C ASP A 67 13.19 -4.37 13.04
N LEU A 68 13.24 -3.21 13.67
CA LEU A 68 14.26 -2.89 14.66
C LEU A 68 13.98 -3.60 15.99
N ASP A 69 12.71 -3.92 16.25
CA ASP A 69 12.28 -4.72 17.38
C ASP A 69 12.10 -6.20 17.03
N GLN A 70 12.40 -7.09 17.98
CA GLN A 70 12.33 -8.54 17.77
C GLN A 70 10.90 -9.09 17.85
N MET A 71 9.97 -8.38 18.50
CA MET A 71 8.64 -8.92 18.80
C MET A 71 7.84 -9.27 17.54
N SER A 72 7.82 -8.38 16.55
CA SER A 72 7.03 -8.57 15.32
C SER A 72 7.57 -9.73 14.48
N ILE A 73 8.90 -9.82 14.32
CA ILE A 73 9.56 -10.88 13.57
C ILE A 73 9.41 -12.24 14.28
N ASN A 74 9.53 -12.26 15.61
CA ASN A 74 9.31 -13.49 16.39
C ASN A 74 7.87 -13.99 16.30
N LYS A 75 6.88 -13.09 16.15
CA LYS A 75 5.50 -13.49 15.86
C LYS A 75 5.40 -14.21 14.52
N ILE A 76 6.05 -13.69 13.47
CA ILE A 76 6.07 -14.31 12.14
C ILE A 76 6.78 -15.67 12.16
N ARG A 77 7.90 -15.78 12.88
CA ARG A 77 8.64 -17.06 13.08
C ARG A 77 7.79 -18.13 13.78
N ASN A 78 6.78 -17.72 14.55
CA ASN A 78 5.84 -18.62 15.24
C ASN A 78 4.46 -18.68 14.57
N SER A 79 4.30 -18.05 13.41
CA SER A 79 3.04 -18.05 12.67
C SER A 79 2.71 -19.42 12.07
N THR A 80 1.48 -19.58 11.60
CA THR A 80 1.03 -20.73 10.82
C THR A 80 1.88 -20.94 9.56
N TYR A 81 2.35 -19.86 8.94
CA TYR A 81 3.17 -19.82 7.74
C TYR A 81 4.68 -19.75 8.03
N LYS A 82 5.12 -20.09 9.24
CA LYS A 82 6.55 -20.04 9.63
C LYS A 82 7.48 -20.80 8.69
N ASN A 83 7.01 -21.89 8.09
CA ASN A 83 7.81 -22.69 7.19
C ASN A 83 7.92 -22.03 5.82
N LEU A 84 6.90 -21.28 5.39
CA LEU A 84 6.81 -20.68 4.06
C LEU A 84 7.92 -19.65 3.81
N PHE A 85 8.19 -18.80 4.79
CA PHE A 85 9.16 -17.70 4.65
C PHE A 85 10.60 -18.18 4.81
N ASN A 86 11.52 -17.62 4.02
CA ASN A 86 12.94 -17.88 4.18
C ASN A 86 13.42 -17.22 5.50
N PRO A 87 13.96 -17.99 6.47
CA PRO A 87 14.42 -17.43 7.74
C PRO A 87 15.54 -16.39 7.60
N GLU A 88 16.33 -16.44 6.53
CA GLU A 88 17.38 -15.44 6.25
C GLU A 88 16.80 -14.07 5.84
N LEU A 89 15.55 -14.04 5.36
CA LEU A 89 14.86 -12.81 4.99
C LEU A 89 14.03 -12.22 6.15
N LEU A 90 14.15 -12.80 7.35
CA LEU A 90 13.50 -12.33 8.57
C LEU A 90 14.52 -11.63 9.46
N ILE A 91 14.75 -10.34 9.18
CA ILE A 91 15.84 -9.55 9.75
C ILE A 91 15.32 -8.71 10.91
N ASN A 92 16.02 -8.79 12.04
CA ASN A 92 15.65 -8.10 13.27
C ASN A 92 16.81 -7.28 13.83
N GLY A 93 16.52 -6.06 14.26
CA GLY A 93 17.46 -5.22 14.99
C GLY A 93 17.70 -5.69 16.42
N LYS A 94 18.61 -4.98 17.08
CA LYS A 94 18.93 -5.18 18.51
C LYS A 94 18.09 -4.28 19.41
N MET A 95 17.78 -3.07 18.95
CA MET A 95 17.06 -2.05 19.73
C MET A 95 15.91 -1.46 18.92
N SER A 96 14.85 -1.06 19.62
CA SER A 96 13.68 -0.45 18.99
C SER A 96 13.87 1.04 18.72
N ALA A 97 13.37 1.52 17.58
CA ALA A 97 13.30 2.95 17.25
C ALA A 97 12.38 3.75 18.19
N SER A 98 11.61 3.11 19.09
CA SER A 98 10.83 3.79 20.14
C SER A 98 9.91 4.92 19.62
N ASN A 99 9.29 4.73 18.45
CA ASN A 99 8.49 5.73 17.75
C ASN A 99 9.22 7.04 17.40
N ASN A 100 10.53 7.00 17.22
CA ASN A 100 11.34 8.13 16.77
C ASN A 100 11.88 7.85 15.36
N PHE A 101 11.49 8.67 14.38
CA PHE A 101 11.99 8.58 13.02
C PHE A 101 13.52 8.69 12.95
N ALA A 102 14.11 9.64 13.68
CA ALA A 102 15.55 9.90 13.63
C ALA A 102 16.36 8.68 14.08
N LYS A 103 15.87 7.93 15.09
CA LYS A 103 16.47 6.64 15.47
C LYS A 103 16.44 5.62 14.35
N GLY A 104 15.29 5.51 13.69
CA GLY A 104 15.12 4.60 12.58
C GLY A 104 15.93 4.98 11.34
N PHE A 105 16.27 6.25 11.16
CA PHE A 105 16.96 6.75 9.96
C PHE A 105 18.47 6.91 10.16
N PHE A 106 18.91 7.54 11.25
CA PHE A 106 20.31 7.94 11.45
C PHE A 106 21.12 7.02 12.37
N THR A 107 20.49 6.37 13.36
CA THR A 107 21.20 5.58 14.38
C THR A 107 20.97 4.08 14.23
N GLU A 108 19.88 3.56 14.80
CA GLU A 108 19.58 2.12 14.83
C GLU A 108 19.36 1.53 13.43
N GLY A 109 18.67 2.26 12.55
CA GLY A 109 18.46 1.80 11.17
C GLY A 109 19.71 1.84 10.32
N ALA A 110 20.60 2.81 10.55
CA ALA A 110 21.86 2.92 9.84
C ALA A 110 22.82 1.76 10.20
N GLU A 111 22.77 1.23 11.43
CA GLU A 111 23.58 0.08 11.84
C GLU A 111 23.22 -1.18 11.02
N ILE A 112 21.93 -1.42 10.77
CA ILE A 112 21.45 -2.63 10.09
C ILE A 112 21.36 -2.47 8.55
N LEU A 113 21.41 -1.24 8.05
CA LEU A 113 21.28 -0.93 6.62
C LEU A 113 22.23 -1.74 5.72
N PRO A 114 23.54 -1.91 6.03
CA PRO A 114 24.43 -2.67 5.15
C PRO A 114 24.00 -4.14 4.97
N GLU A 115 23.60 -4.79 6.07
CA GLU A 115 23.10 -6.17 6.06
C GLU A 115 21.79 -6.29 5.25
N LEU A 116 20.90 -5.31 5.40
CA LEU A 116 19.64 -5.24 4.65
C LEU A 116 19.88 -5.06 3.15
N MET A 117 20.75 -4.13 2.76
CA MET A 117 21.07 -3.90 1.35
C MET A 117 21.75 -5.12 0.72
N ASP A 118 22.65 -5.80 1.44
CA ASP A 118 23.25 -7.06 0.97
C ASP A 118 22.20 -8.16 0.78
N THR A 119 21.21 -8.24 1.67
CA THR A 119 20.11 -9.19 1.53
C THR A 119 19.22 -8.85 0.33
N ILE A 120 18.88 -7.57 0.16
CA ILE A 120 18.10 -7.09 -1.00
C ILE A 120 18.84 -7.39 -2.30
N ARG A 121 20.16 -7.17 -2.36
CA ARG A 121 21.01 -7.52 -3.51
C ARG A 121 20.95 -9.00 -3.83
N LYS A 122 21.11 -9.88 -2.83
CA LYS A 122 21.02 -11.34 -3.04
C LYS A 122 19.67 -11.73 -3.63
N VAL A 123 18.56 -11.20 -3.08
CA VAL A 123 17.21 -11.48 -3.61
C VAL A 123 17.02 -10.90 -5.02
N ALA A 124 17.60 -9.74 -5.32
CA ALA A 124 17.58 -9.15 -6.65
C ALA A 124 18.39 -9.95 -7.67
N GLU A 125 19.54 -10.50 -7.28
CA GLU A 125 20.39 -11.37 -8.11
C GLU A 125 19.73 -12.73 -8.39
N GLU A 126 18.87 -13.21 -7.49
CA GLU A 126 18.04 -14.41 -7.71
C GLU A 126 16.90 -14.17 -8.72
N CYS A 127 16.58 -12.91 -9.06
CA CYS A 127 15.54 -12.58 -10.02
C CYS A 127 16.11 -12.51 -11.44
N ASP A 128 15.40 -13.06 -12.43
CA ASP A 128 15.76 -12.89 -13.84
C ASP A 128 15.72 -11.41 -14.26
N LEU A 129 14.67 -10.69 -13.83
CA LEU A 129 14.44 -9.28 -14.12
C LEU A 129 13.55 -8.63 -13.05
N VAL A 130 14.19 -8.03 -12.05
CA VAL A 130 13.51 -7.20 -11.05
C VAL A 130 12.71 -6.11 -11.75
N HIS A 131 11.39 -6.13 -11.56
CA HIS A 131 10.48 -5.14 -12.12
C HIS A 131 10.35 -3.94 -11.18
N GLY A 132 10.33 -4.19 -9.88
CA GLY A 132 10.17 -3.17 -8.85
C GLY A 132 10.18 -3.72 -7.44
N PHE A 133 10.15 -2.79 -6.49
CA PHE A 133 10.10 -3.04 -5.06
C PHE A 133 8.74 -2.61 -4.52
N GLN A 134 8.16 -3.43 -3.64
CA GLN A 134 6.90 -3.18 -2.97
C GLN A 134 7.15 -3.03 -1.47
N PHE A 135 7.01 -1.82 -0.95
CA PHE A 135 7.17 -1.51 0.46
C PHE A 135 5.83 -1.57 1.19
N LEU A 136 5.83 -2.17 2.39
CA LEU A 136 4.73 -2.08 3.34
C LEU A 136 5.25 -1.46 4.63
N HIS A 137 4.72 -0.31 5.02
CA HIS A 137 5.17 0.40 6.21
C HIS A 137 4.12 1.37 6.75
N SER A 138 4.30 1.82 7.99
CA SER A 138 3.56 2.96 8.54
C SER A 138 4.38 4.24 8.44
N ILE A 139 3.73 5.37 8.13
CA ILE A 139 4.42 6.66 8.02
C ILE A 139 4.71 7.29 9.39
N SER A 140 3.99 6.87 10.43
CA SER A 140 4.09 7.44 11.77
C SER A 140 4.99 6.66 12.72
N GLY A 141 5.46 5.47 12.32
CA GLY A 141 6.33 4.64 13.14
C GLY A 141 7.80 5.05 13.05
N GLY A 142 8.58 4.77 14.10
CA GLY A 142 10.03 5.00 14.08
C GLY A 142 10.76 4.07 13.09
N ALA A 143 10.46 2.76 13.15
CA ALA A 143 11.02 1.79 12.20
C ALA A 143 10.35 1.88 10.82
N GLY A 144 9.01 1.86 10.78
CA GLY A 144 8.27 1.93 9.51
C GLY A 144 8.55 3.22 8.71
N GLY A 145 8.59 4.36 9.40
CA GLY A 145 8.87 5.66 8.79
C GLY A 145 10.37 5.87 8.56
N GLY A 146 11.18 5.80 9.62
CA GLY A 146 12.62 6.08 9.58
C GLY A 146 13.40 5.06 8.75
N LEU A 147 13.44 3.79 9.20
CA LEU A 147 14.17 2.74 8.48
C LEU A 147 13.55 2.48 7.10
N GLY A 148 12.22 2.59 6.97
CA GLY A 148 11.55 2.48 5.68
C GLY A 148 12.00 3.55 4.68
N SER A 149 12.10 4.82 5.12
CA SER A 149 12.60 5.91 4.26
C SER A 149 14.07 5.70 3.89
N LEU A 150 14.90 5.31 4.86
CA LEU A 150 16.32 5.02 4.61
C LEU A 150 16.51 3.92 3.54
N LEU A 151 15.71 2.86 3.61
CA LEU A 151 15.73 1.77 2.62
C LEU A 151 15.25 2.24 1.24
N ILE A 152 14.18 3.03 1.20
CA ILE A 152 13.65 3.59 -0.06
C ILE A 152 14.71 4.46 -0.75
N ASP A 153 15.40 5.32 0.00
CA ASP A 153 16.45 6.20 -0.52
C ASP A 153 17.62 5.40 -1.12
N ASN A 154 18.11 4.40 -0.38
CA ASN A 154 19.23 3.56 -0.84
C ASN A 154 18.84 2.67 -2.03
N ILE A 155 17.63 2.10 -2.03
CA ILE A 155 17.13 1.32 -3.17
C ILE A 155 16.95 2.23 -4.38
N ARG A 156 16.44 3.45 -4.23
CA ARG A 156 16.31 4.40 -5.34
C ARG A 156 17.68 4.73 -5.95
N GLN A 157 18.72 4.91 -5.13
CA GLN A 157 20.08 5.18 -5.59
C GLN A 157 20.70 3.99 -6.34
N GLU A 158 20.50 2.77 -5.86
CA GLU A 158 21.09 1.56 -6.46
C GLU A 158 20.29 1.04 -7.67
N TYR A 159 18.96 1.18 -7.65
CA TYR A 159 18.02 0.65 -8.64
C TYR A 159 17.19 1.76 -9.31
N LEU A 160 17.87 2.77 -9.87
CA LEU A 160 17.27 3.98 -10.44
C LEU A 160 16.07 3.72 -11.39
N ASP A 161 16.18 2.72 -12.26
CA ASP A 161 15.17 2.42 -13.28
C ASP A 161 14.02 1.54 -12.78
N ARG A 162 14.02 1.10 -11.52
CA ARG A 162 13.01 0.18 -10.97
C ARG A 162 11.87 0.94 -10.32
N ILE A 163 10.66 0.39 -10.46
CA ILE A 163 9.46 1.00 -9.86
C ILE A 163 9.49 0.75 -8.34
N ILE A 164 9.37 1.80 -7.55
CA ILE A 164 9.20 1.71 -6.10
C ILE A 164 7.74 2.04 -5.77
N LYS A 165 7.05 1.03 -5.24
CA LYS A 165 5.68 1.12 -4.76
C LYS A 165 5.67 1.08 -3.25
N SER A 166 4.93 1.96 -2.60
CA SER A 166 4.71 1.92 -1.16
C SER A 166 3.22 1.73 -0.85
N TYR A 167 2.96 0.90 0.15
CA TYR A 167 1.68 0.79 0.84
C TYR A 167 1.87 1.44 2.21
N SER A 168 1.42 2.67 2.32
CA SER A 168 1.73 3.57 3.44
C SER A 168 0.50 3.79 4.31
N ILE A 169 0.62 3.41 5.57
CA ILE A 169 -0.46 3.54 6.56
C ILE A 169 -0.31 4.88 7.26
N PHE A 170 -1.33 5.73 7.11
CA PHE A 170 -1.45 7.03 7.71
C PHE A 170 -1.88 6.92 9.19
N PRO A 171 -1.38 7.81 10.06
CA PRO A 171 -1.68 7.77 11.47
C PRO A 171 -3.13 8.15 11.76
N ALA A 172 -3.72 7.46 12.73
CA ALA A 172 -4.96 7.89 13.36
C ALA A 172 -4.64 8.80 14.56
N LEU A 173 -4.24 10.05 14.30
CA LEU A 173 -3.75 10.97 15.35
C LEU A 173 -4.79 11.26 16.46
N SER A 174 -6.08 11.09 16.17
CA SER A 174 -7.15 11.19 17.16
C SER A 174 -7.31 9.96 18.07
N MET A 175 -6.77 8.80 17.65
CA MET A 175 -6.90 7.51 18.34
C MET A 175 -5.57 7.02 18.92
N SER A 176 -4.44 7.53 18.44
CA SER A 176 -3.11 7.16 18.92
C SER A 176 -2.73 7.87 20.22
N HIS A 177 -1.99 7.17 21.08
CA HIS A 177 -1.41 7.72 22.32
C HIS A 177 -0.01 8.31 22.10
N VAL A 178 0.57 8.14 20.91
CA VAL A 178 1.92 8.60 20.60
C VAL A 178 1.88 10.03 20.07
N VAL A 179 2.44 10.97 20.83
CA VAL A 179 2.36 12.41 20.54
C VAL A 179 3.29 12.88 19.41
N VAL A 180 4.32 12.09 19.07
CA VAL A 180 5.35 12.46 18.08
C VAL A 180 5.04 11.94 16.67
N GLU A 181 3.93 11.23 16.47
CA GLU A 181 3.52 10.71 15.15
C GLU A 181 3.47 11.76 14.04
N PRO A 182 3.01 13.02 14.27
CA PRO A 182 3.03 14.05 13.23
C PRO A 182 4.44 14.38 12.71
N TYR A 183 5.46 14.36 13.58
CA TYR A 183 6.86 14.59 13.16
C TYR A 183 7.35 13.44 12.27
N ASN A 184 7.12 12.20 12.70
CA ASN A 184 7.50 11.02 11.93
C ASN A 184 6.81 11.01 10.55
N ALA A 185 5.53 11.37 10.51
CA ALA A 185 4.76 11.42 9.28
C ALA A 185 5.29 12.49 8.31
N VAL A 186 5.59 13.70 8.79
CA VAL A 186 6.16 14.76 7.93
C VAL A 186 7.52 14.37 7.36
N LEU A 187 8.40 13.81 8.20
CA LEU A 187 9.72 13.33 7.76
C LEU A 187 9.58 12.18 6.75
N THR A 188 8.77 11.17 7.04
CA THR A 188 8.55 10.06 6.11
C THR A 188 7.97 10.52 4.77
N MET A 189 7.00 11.45 4.81
CA MET A 189 6.40 12.02 3.61
C MET A 189 7.43 12.74 2.74
N ASN A 190 8.42 13.42 3.33
CA ASN A 190 9.51 14.06 2.59
C ASN A 190 10.21 13.05 1.64
N HIS A 191 10.59 11.89 2.17
CA HIS A 191 11.26 10.84 1.39
C HIS A 191 10.32 10.14 0.40
N LEU A 192 9.05 9.93 0.78
CA LEU A 192 8.07 9.31 -0.13
C LEU A 192 7.83 10.17 -1.38
N ILE A 193 7.73 11.50 -1.22
CA ILE A 193 7.50 12.46 -2.32
C ILE A 193 8.64 12.40 -3.36
N GLU A 194 9.88 12.16 -2.93
CA GLU A 194 11.03 12.21 -3.83
C GLU A 194 11.37 10.84 -4.44
N ASN A 195 11.24 9.78 -3.65
CA ASN A 195 11.87 8.51 -3.98
C ASN A 195 10.88 7.41 -4.38
N THR A 196 9.57 7.60 -4.23
CA THR A 196 8.57 6.59 -4.65
C THR A 196 7.91 6.94 -5.98
N ASP A 197 7.59 5.90 -6.76
CA ASP A 197 6.83 6.05 -8.00
C ASP A 197 5.32 5.96 -7.74
N GLU A 198 4.86 5.09 -6.85
CA GLU A 198 3.44 4.91 -6.51
C GLU A 198 3.28 4.78 -4.99
N THR A 199 2.55 5.69 -4.34
CA THR A 199 2.24 5.57 -2.91
C THR A 199 0.75 5.33 -2.70
N PHE A 200 0.38 4.14 -2.23
CA PHE A 200 -0.98 3.80 -1.85
C PHE A 200 -1.23 4.18 -0.40
N CYS A 201 -2.14 5.13 -0.19
CA CYS A 201 -2.41 5.67 1.13
C CYS A 201 -3.59 4.95 1.79
N PHE A 202 -3.41 4.52 3.02
CA PHE A 202 -4.46 3.93 3.85
C PHE A 202 -4.61 4.68 5.16
N ASP A 203 -5.84 4.98 5.57
CA ASP A 203 -6.12 5.72 6.79
C ASP A 203 -6.82 4.82 7.81
N ASN A 204 -6.15 4.60 8.94
CA ASN A 204 -6.68 3.79 10.02
C ASN A 204 -8.02 4.31 10.55
N ILE A 205 -8.23 5.63 10.63
CA ILE A 205 -9.50 6.20 11.13
C ILE A 205 -10.65 5.76 10.25
N THR A 206 -10.47 5.88 8.94
CA THR A 206 -11.49 5.49 7.96
C THR A 206 -11.77 3.99 8.01
N LEU A 207 -10.73 3.18 8.17
CA LEU A 207 -10.86 1.73 8.29
C LEU A 207 -11.63 1.35 9.57
N PHE A 208 -11.35 1.97 10.71
CA PHE A 208 -12.13 1.78 11.95
C PHE A 208 -13.59 2.22 11.76
N ASP A 209 -13.82 3.35 11.10
CA ASP A 209 -15.16 3.86 10.81
C ASP A 209 -15.96 2.92 9.89
N MET A 210 -15.32 2.27 8.92
CA MET A 210 -15.96 1.28 8.04
C MET A 210 -16.53 0.09 8.82
N PHE A 211 -15.85 -0.38 9.88
CA PHE A 211 -16.35 -1.47 10.71
C PHE A 211 -17.69 -1.12 11.37
N ASN A 212 -17.78 0.10 11.91
CA ASN A 212 -18.98 0.58 12.60
C ASN A 212 -20.11 0.93 11.62
N LYS A 213 -19.80 1.69 10.55
CA LYS A 213 -20.81 2.26 9.63
C LYS A 213 -21.28 1.26 8.57
N THR A 214 -20.33 0.58 7.92
CA THR A 214 -20.59 -0.26 6.74
C THR A 214 -20.81 -1.72 7.15
N LEU A 215 -19.88 -2.29 7.94
CA LEU A 215 -19.94 -3.71 8.32
C LEU A 215 -20.86 -3.97 9.53
N ARG A 216 -21.21 -2.93 10.29
CA ARG A 216 -22.06 -2.98 11.50
C ARG A 216 -21.55 -3.98 12.54
N LEU A 217 -20.23 -4.10 12.66
CA LEU A 217 -19.56 -4.91 13.66
C LEU A 217 -19.10 -4.03 14.83
N PRO A 218 -19.01 -4.57 16.07
CA PRO A 218 -18.38 -3.86 17.18
C PRO A 218 -16.94 -3.50 16.82
N GLN A 219 -16.42 -2.39 17.39
CA GLN A 219 -15.13 -1.75 17.07
C GLN A 219 -14.10 -2.75 16.51
N GLY A 220 -13.82 -2.63 15.21
CA GLY A 220 -12.95 -3.57 14.49
C GLY A 220 -11.57 -3.67 15.12
N SER A 221 -11.02 -4.87 15.19
CA SER A 221 -9.65 -5.08 15.68
C SER A 221 -8.62 -4.77 14.60
N TYR A 222 -7.35 -4.56 14.98
CA TYR A 222 -6.26 -4.43 14.00
C TYR A 222 -6.14 -5.66 13.09
N THR A 223 -6.51 -6.86 13.57
CA THR A 223 -6.55 -8.07 12.73
C THR A 223 -7.60 -7.98 11.63
N ASP A 224 -8.74 -7.34 11.91
CA ASP A 224 -9.80 -7.16 10.92
C ASP A 224 -9.42 -6.07 9.89
N ILE A 225 -8.83 -4.97 10.37
CA ILE A 225 -8.30 -3.90 9.49
C ILE A 225 -7.25 -4.46 8.54
N ASN A 226 -6.28 -5.20 9.07
CA ASN A 226 -5.21 -5.81 8.27
C ASN A 226 -5.78 -6.78 7.23
N HIS A 227 -6.90 -7.44 7.52
CA HIS A 227 -7.57 -8.30 6.54
C HIS A 227 -8.18 -7.50 5.38
N ILE A 228 -8.85 -6.37 5.64
CA ILE A 228 -9.37 -5.49 4.58
C ILE A 228 -8.22 -4.91 3.74
N LEU A 229 -7.16 -4.44 4.39
CA LEU A 229 -5.97 -3.92 3.70
C LEU A 229 -5.34 -4.99 2.81
N ALA A 230 -5.17 -6.19 3.34
CA ALA A 230 -4.66 -7.32 2.56
C ALA A 230 -5.57 -7.65 1.36
N GLN A 231 -6.90 -7.62 1.52
CA GLN A 231 -7.84 -7.81 0.41
C GLN A 231 -7.68 -6.74 -0.70
N VAL A 232 -7.53 -5.48 -0.32
CA VAL A 232 -7.28 -4.38 -1.27
C VAL A 232 -5.95 -4.61 -2.00
N MET A 233 -4.88 -4.94 -1.28
CA MET A 233 -3.56 -5.21 -1.86
C MET A 233 -3.59 -6.40 -2.82
N ILE A 234 -4.28 -7.47 -2.45
CA ILE A 234 -4.51 -8.65 -3.29
C ILE A 234 -5.29 -8.28 -4.55
N GLY A 235 -6.29 -7.41 -4.43
CA GLY A 235 -7.04 -6.85 -5.56
C GLY A 235 -6.17 -6.01 -6.51
N ILE A 236 -5.32 -5.13 -5.98
CA ILE A 236 -4.38 -4.32 -6.77
C ILE A 236 -3.38 -5.21 -7.51
N THR A 237 -2.85 -6.23 -6.82
CA THR A 237 -1.80 -7.12 -7.35
C THR A 237 -2.33 -8.24 -8.22
N ALA A 238 -3.65 -8.45 -8.29
CA ALA A 238 -4.26 -9.49 -9.11
C ALA A 238 -3.87 -9.38 -10.60
N CYS A 239 -3.76 -8.15 -11.12
CA CYS A 239 -3.33 -7.90 -12.51
C CYS A 239 -1.89 -8.38 -12.81
N PHE A 240 -1.05 -8.46 -11.77
CA PHE A 240 0.34 -8.91 -11.89
C PHE A 240 0.44 -10.42 -11.71
N ARG A 241 -0.32 -10.96 -10.74
CA ARG A 241 -0.28 -12.35 -10.31
C ARG A 241 -1.05 -13.32 -11.22
N PHE A 242 -2.03 -12.80 -11.96
CA PHE A 242 -2.86 -13.63 -12.83
C PHE A 242 -2.89 -13.09 -14.26
N PRO A 243 -3.06 -13.98 -15.25
CA PRO A 243 -3.36 -13.57 -16.61
C PRO A 243 -4.79 -13.00 -16.68
N GLY A 244 -4.95 -11.85 -17.35
CA GLY A 244 -6.24 -11.25 -17.66
C GLY A 244 -6.30 -10.69 -19.08
N GLN A 245 -7.51 -10.40 -19.55
CA GLN A 245 -7.74 -9.87 -20.91
C GLN A 245 -7.16 -8.44 -21.07
N LEU A 246 -7.13 -7.66 -19.98
CA LEU A 246 -6.63 -6.30 -19.94
C LEU A 246 -5.48 -6.18 -18.93
N ASN A 247 -4.37 -6.86 -19.20
CA ASN A 247 -3.22 -6.86 -18.30
C ASN A 247 -2.61 -5.46 -18.14
N MET A 248 -2.34 -5.10 -16.88
CA MET A 248 -1.51 -3.97 -16.50
C MET A 248 -0.27 -4.51 -15.79
N ASP A 249 0.89 -4.09 -16.26
CA ASP A 249 2.16 -4.28 -15.55
C ASP A 249 2.38 -3.10 -14.56
N LEU A 250 3.32 -3.22 -13.61
CA LEU A 250 3.60 -2.14 -12.64
C LEU A 250 3.86 -0.80 -13.32
N ARG A 251 4.74 -0.76 -14.33
CA ARG A 251 5.07 0.50 -15.02
C ARG A 251 3.86 1.10 -15.76
N LYS A 252 3.01 0.26 -16.35
CA LYS A 252 1.79 0.65 -17.05
C LYS A 252 0.74 1.12 -16.07
N LEU A 253 0.65 0.55 -14.87
CA LEU A 253 -0.18 1.11 -13.79
C LEU A 253 0.33 2.52 -13.45
N ALA A 254 1.63 2.71 -13.22
CA ALA A 254 2.21 4.01 -12.88
C ALA A 254 1.92 5.06 -13.96
N VAL A 255 2.25 4.76 -15.21
CA VAL A 255 2.04 5.64 -16.37
C VAL A 255 0.55 5.99 -16.57
N ASN A 256 -0.37 5.09 -16.20
CA ASN A 256 -1.79 5.35 -16.33
C ASN A 256 -2.38 6.17 -15.19
N MET A 257 -1.80 6.06 -14.00
CA MET A 257 -2.33 6.66 -12.78
C MET A 257 -1.67 7.98 -12.43
N ILE A 258 -0.44 8.22 -12.88
CA ILE A 258 0.38 9.32 -12.40
C ILE A 258 0.64 10.27 -13.57
N PRO A 259 -0.16 11.34 -13.72
CA PRO A 259 0.03 12.32 -14.78
C PRO A 259 1.29 13.16 -14.55
N PHE A 260 1.64 13.41 -13.28
CA PHE A 260 2.78 14.21 -12.87
C PHE A 260 3.58 13.47 -11.80
N PRO A 261 4.93 13.41 -11.88
CA PRO A 261 5.75 12.65 -10.95
C PRO A 261 5.51 12.96 -9.47
N ALA A 262 5.27 14.23 -9.11
CA ALA A 262 5.01 14.63 -7.72
C ALA A 262 3.63 14.14 -7.20
N LEU A 263 2.64 13.95 -8.09
CA LEU A 263 1.26 13.61 -7.72
C LEU A 263 1.04 12.09 -7.78
N HIS A 264 1.86 11.32 -7.06
CA HIS A 264 1.83 9.86 -7.09
C HIS A 264 1.14 9.22 -5.88
N PHE A 265 0.44 10.01 -5.05
CA PHE A 265 -0.33 9.49 -3.93
C PHE A 265 -1.71 9.03 -4.39
N LEU A 266 -1.95 7.73 -4.23
CA LEU A 266 -3.12 7.02 -4.73
C LEU A 266 -4.05 6.65 -3.57
N THR A 267 -5.33 6.86 -3.83
CA THR A 267 -6.43 6.46 -2.97
C THR A 267 -7.01 5.13 -3.48
N THR A 268 -7.52 4.29 -2.59
CA THR A 268 -8.06 2.99 -2.96
C THR A 268 -9.48 2.82 -2.46
N SER A 269 -10.27 2.04 -3.18
CA SER A 269 -11.59 1.56 -2.75
C SER A 269 -11.75 0.07 -3.02
N PHE A 270 -12.60 -0.58 -2.24
CA PHE A 270 -12.91 -2.00 -2.43
C PHE A 270 -14.41 -2.23 -2.37
N SER A 271 -14.90 -3.07 -3.27
CA SER A 271 -16.29 -3.51 -3.29
C SER A 271 -16.37 -4.95 -3.78
N PRO A 272 -17.21 -5.79 -3.17
CA PRO A 272 -18.13 -5.47 -2.09
C PRO A 272 -17.45 -5.52 -0.72
N LEU A 273 -17.75 -4.56 0.17
CA LEU A 273 -17.42 -4.67 1.59
C LEU A 273 -18.52 -5.46 2.29
N GLN A 274 -18.28 -6.74 2.57
CA GLN A 274 -19.23 -7.62 3.26
C GLN A 274 -18.56 -8.30 4.45
N ALA A 275 -19.29 -8.39 5.56
CA ALA A 275 -18.87 -9.19 6.70
C ALA A 275 -18.99 -10.69 6.36
N ARG A 276 -18.07 -11.51 6.86
CA ARG A 276 -18.00 -12.97 6.60
C ARG A 276 -19.29 -13.75 6.89
N HIS A 277 -20.18 -13.22 7.73
CA HIS A 277 -21.47 -13.85 8.05
C HIS A 277 -22.60 -13.56 7.03
N ILE A 278 -22.43 -12.56 6.15
CA ILE A 278 -23.51 -12.06 5.26
C ILE A 278 -23.37 -12.62 3.82
N THR A 279 -22.26 -13.29 3.52
CA THR A 279 -21.80 -13.70 2.18
C THR A 279 -22.76 -14.65 1.43
N LEU A 280 -23.70 -15.29 2.11
CA LEU A 280 -24.52 -16.38 1.55
C LEU A 280 -25.73 -15.94 0.68
N HIS A 281 -26.12 -14.65 0.67
CA HIS A 281 -27.48 -14.28 0.19
C HIS A 281 -27.63 -13.09 -0.77
N LYS A 282 -26.56 -12.48 -1.28
CA LYS A 282 -26.69 -11.37 -2.26
C LYS A 282 -26.00 -11.67 -3.59
N ASN A 283 -26.80 -11.82 -4.64
CA ASN A 283 -26.31 -11.68 -6.01
C ASN A 283 -25.85 -10.24 -6.20
N ILE A 284 -24.54 -10.04 -6.29
CA ILE A 284 -23.93 -8.73 -6.51
C ILE A 284 -24.00 -8.43 -8.01
N ASN A 285 -24.58 -7.29 -8.37
CA ASN A 285 -24.66 -6.83 -9.75
C ASN A 285 -23.42 -6.00 -10.10
N GLU A 286 -22.90 -6.14 -11.32
CA GLU A 286 -21.70 -5.42 -11.81
C GLU A 286 -21.86 -3.90 -11.68
N LEU A 287 -23.03 -3.39 -12.05
CA LEU A 287 -23.34 -1.95 -11.95
C LEU A 287 -23.35 -1.47 -10.48
N THR A 288 -23.71 -2.36 -9.54
CA THR A 288 -23.65 -2.02 -8.11
C THR A 288 -22.22 -1.98 -7.60
N LEU A 289 -21.33 -2.84 -8.10
CA LEU A 289 -19.90 -2.78 -7.79
C LEU A 289 -19.28 -1.46 -8.25
N ILE A 290 -19.55 -1.05 -9.49
CA ILE A 290 -18.98 0.21 -10.02
C ILE A 290 -19.48 1.41 -9.23
N LYS A 291 -20.77 1.47 -8.90
CA LYS A 291 -21.32 2.55 -8.09
C LYS A 291 -20.69 2.59 -6.70
N GLN A 292 -20.50 1.42 -6.10
CA GLN A 292 -19.85 1.26 -4.80
C GLN A 292 -18.37 1.65 -4.84
N MET A 293 -17.67 1.45 -5.95
CA MET A 293 -16.26 1.84 -6.11
C MET A 293 -16.05 3.36 -5.93
N PHE A 294 -17.03 4.18 -6.34
CA PHE A 294 -17.00 5.64 -6.20
C PHE A 294 -17.76 6.16 -4.96
N ASP A 295 -18.32 5.27 -4.14
CA ASP A 295 -19.02 5.67 -2.91
C ASP A 295 -18.00 6.05 -1.82
N VAL A 296 -18.38 7.01 -0.99
CA VAL A 296 -17.56 7.53 0.12
C VAL A 296 -17.30 6.43 1.15
N ASN A 297 -18.31 5.59 1.41
CA ASN A 297 -18.25 4.54 2.44
C ASN A 297 -17.26 3.42 2.14
N ASN A 298 -16.78 3.34 0.89
CA ASN A 298 -15.88 2.29 0.44
C ASN A 298 -14.47 2.82 0.13
N GLN A 299 -14.20 4.11 0.35
CA GLN A 299 -12.86 4.69 0.21
C GLN A 299 -12.01 4.40 1.43
N MET A 300 -10.78 3.94 1.24
CA MET A 300 -9.85 3.59 2.32
C MET A 300 -9.16 4.81 2.97
N LEU A 301 -9.56 6.02 2.59
CA LEU A 301 -9.04 7.29 3.10
C LEU A 301 -10.18 8.23 3.50
N ALA A 302 -9.96 9.03 4.54
CA ALA A 302 -10.93 10.03 5.00
C ALA A 302 -10.97 11.24 4.05
N PHE A 303 -11.64 11.08 2.93
CA PHE A 303 -12.08 12.21 2.12
C PHE A 303 -13.44 11.91 1.51
N ASN A 304 -14.18 12.98 1.20
CA ASN A 304 -15.39 12.86 0.41
C ASN A 304 -15.00 13.00 -1.08
N PRO A 305 -15.19 11.98 -1.92
CA PRO A 305 -14.90 12.05 -3.35
C PRO A 305 -15.73 13.07 -4.14
N GLN A 306 -16.76 13.65 -3.52
CA GLN A 306 -17.51 14.78 -4.09
C GLN A 306 -16.77 16.12 -3.92
N HIS A 307 -15.80 16.19 -3.02
CA HIS A 307 -14.97 17.36 -2.78
C HIS A 307 -13.58 17.13 -3.37
N GLY A 308 -13.41 17.64 -4.59
CA GLY A 308 -12.21 17.44 -5.40
C GLY A 308 -12.57 16.91 -6.78
N LYS A 309 -11.53 16.59 -7.56
CA LYS A 309 -11.67 15.91 -8.84
C LYS A 309 -10.74 14.71 -8.93
N TYR A 310 -11.17 13.71 -9.70
CA TYR A 310 -10.33 12.59 -10.12
C TYR A 310 -9.41 13.06 -11.25
N LEU A 311 -8.09 12.98 -11.01
CA LEU A 311 -7.07 13.10 -12.05
C LEU A 311 -7.11 11.85 -12.93
N THR A 312 -7.02 10.67 -12.31
CA THR A 312 -7.05 9.36 -12.96
C THR A 312 -7.72 8.34 -12.05
N ALA A 313 -8.34 7.32 -12.63
CA ALA A 313 -8.94 6.21 -11.89
C ALA A 313 -8.81 4.89 -12.66
N THR A 314 -8.55 3.80 -11.96
CA THR A 314 -8.57 2.45 -12.52
C THR A 314 -9.43 1.52 -11.66
N GLY A 315 -10.37 0.82 -12.28
CA GLY A 315 -11.10 -0.27 -11.63
C GLY A 315 -10.51 -1.62 -12.04
N ILE A 316 -10.02 -2.40 -11.07
CA ILE A 316 -9.57 -3.77 -11.28
C ILE A 316 -10.72 -4.70 -10.89
N PHE A 317 -11.33 -5.30 -11.89
CA PHE A 317 -12.46 -6.20 -11.73
C PHE A 317 -12.01 -7.65 -11.72
N ARG A 318 -12.63 -8.45 -10.85
CA ARG A 318 -12.32 -9.87 -10.69
C ARG A 318 -13.60 -10.70 -10.76
N GLY A 319 -13.56 -11.78 -11.55
CA GLY A 319 -14.64 -12.76 -11.69
C GLY A 319 -15.16 -12.92 -13.13
N ARG A 320 -15.61 -14.14 -13.47
CA ARG A 320 -15.96 -14.57 -14.84
C ARG A 320 -17.23 -13.96 -15.43
N THR A 321 -18.13 -13.44 -14.61
CA THR A 321 -19.48 -13.05 -15.04
C THR A 321 -19.60 -11.64 -15.59
N LEU A 322 -18.50 -10.89 -15.72
CA LEU A 322 -18.52 -9.46 -15.97
C LEU A 322 -18.65 -9.08 -17.47
N SER A 323 -19.69 -8.33 -17.82
CA SER A 323 -19.84 -7.79 -19.18
C SER A 323 -18.96 -6.55 -19.38
N LEU A 324 -17.78 -6.74 -19.96
CA LEU A 324 -16.83 -5.67 -20.27
C LEU A 324 -17.47 -4.49 -21.01
N LYS A 325 -18.44 -4.76 -21.90
CA LYS A 325 -19.15 -3.72 -22.64
C LYS A 325 -19.97 -2.81 -21.72
N LEU A 326 -20.71 -3.38 -20.77
CA LEU A 326 -21.49 -2.61 -19.80
C LEU A 326 -20.58 -1.77 -18.89
N LEU A 327 -19.42 -2.34 -18.50
CA LEU A 327 -18.43 -1.62 -17.71
C LEU A 327 -17.87 -0.41 -18.49
N HIS A 328 -17.49 -0.61 -19.76
CA HIS A 328 -17.01 0.46 -20.62
C HIS A 328 -18.06 1.56 -20.83
N ASP A 329 -19.32 1.18 -21.08
CA ASP A 329 -20.41 2.14 -21.26
C ASP A 329 -20.65 2.96 -19.99
N TYR A 330 -20.65 2.32 -18.81
CA TYR A 330 -20.83 3.04 -17.54
C TYR A 330 -19.66 3.98 -17.25
N ILE A 331 -18.43 3.52 -17.42
CA ILE A 331 -17.25 4.36 -17.18
C ILE A 331 -17.17 5.51 -18.18
N SER A 332 -17.58 5.31 -19.44
CA SER A 332 -17.65 6.41 -20.41
C SER A 332 -18.60 7.52 -19.96
N LYS A 333 -19.72 7.18 -19.30
CA LYS A 333 -20.64 8.15 -18.72
C LYS A 333 -20.04 8.84 -17.50
N GLU A 334 -19.33 8.10 -16.64
CA GLU A 334 -18.68 8.67 -15.46
C GLU A 334 -17.53 9.62 -15.82
N LYS A 335 -16.75 9.30 -16.86
CA LYS A 335 -15.71 10.18 -17.41
C LYS A 335 -16.24 11.55 -17.80
N ASN A 336 -17.46 11.60 -18.33
CA ASN A 336 -18.11 12.83 -18.77
C ASN A 336 -18.79 13.58 -17.61
N SER A 337 -18.67 13.11 -16.37
CA SER A 337 -19.19 13.79 -15.20
C SER A 337 -18.23 14.89 -14.72
N GLN A 338 -18.78 15.87 -13.99
CA GLN A 338 -17.99 16.97 -13.39
C GLN A 338 -16.98 16.50 -12.33
N ARG A 339 -17.00 15.22 -11.94
CA ARG A 339 -16.10 14.62 -10.94
C ARG A 339 -14.70 14.35 -11.50
N PHE A 340 -14.56 14.27 -12.82
CA PHE A 340 -13.29 14.00 -13.48
C PHE A 340 -12.74 15.27 -14.12
N ILE A 341 -11.42 15.37 -14.14
CA ILE A 341 -10.73 16.41 -14.88
C ILE A 341 -10.87 16.17 -16.39
N GLN A 342 -11.12 17.24 -17.16
CA GLN A 342 -11.43 17.15 -18.60
C GLN A 342 -10.18 17.15 -19.48
N TRP A 343 -9.09 17.82 -19.06
CA TRP A 343 -7.88 17.94 -19.84
C TRP A 343 -7.04 16.65 -19.93
N ILE A 344 -7.28 15.65 -19.07
CA ILE A 344 -6.69 14.31 -19.22
C ILE A 344 -7.65 13.42 -20.02
N PRO A 345 -7.38 13.16 -21.32
CA PRO A 345 -8.20 12.24 -22.08
C PRO A 345 -8.02 10.83 -21.55
N ASN A 346 -9.11 10.05 -21.49
CA ASN A 346 -9.08 8.65 -21.08
C ASN A 346 -8.49 8.39 -19.68
N ASN A 347 -8.76 9.30 -18.74
CA ASN A 347 -8.33 9.23 -17.34
C ASN A 347 -8.90 8.05 -16.51
N CYS A 348 -9.97 7.40 -16.96
CA CYS A 348 -10.51 6.20 -16.31
C CYS A 348 -10.26 4.91 -17.12
N LYS A 349 -9.63 3.91 -16.50
CA LYS A 349 -9.29 2.61 -17.11
C LYS A 349 -9.91 1.43 -16.35
N ILE A 350 -10.05 0.32 -17.07
CA ILE A 350 -10.57 -0.94 -16.53
C ILE A 350 -9.49 -2.00 -16.73
N SER A 351 -9.26 -2.80 -15.71
CA SER A 351 -8.56 -4.07 -15.79
C SER A 351 -9.52 -5.17 -15.38
N HIS A 352 -9.37 -6.36 -15.98
CA HIS A 352 -10.21 -7.51 -15.69
C HIS A 352 -9.37 -8.77 -15.53
N CYS A 353 -9.65 -9.50 -14.46
CA CYS A 353 -9.07 -10.79 -14.12
C CYS A 353 -10.20 -11.82 -14.00
N ASP A 354 -10.06 -12.96 -14.69
CA ASP A 354 -11.05 -14.02 -14.67
C ASP A 354 -11.12 -14.76 -13.32
N ILE A 355 -10.04 -14.72 -12.54
CA ILE A 355 -9.96 -15.39 -11.24
C ILE A 355 -10.62 -14.51 -10.16
N PRO A 356 -11.75 -14.97 -9.59
CA PRO A 356 -12.38 -14.28 -8.48
C PRO A 356 -11.51 -14.34 -7.22
N PRO A 357 -11.66 -13.41 -6.27
CA PRO A 357 -11.01 -13.53 -4.97
C PRO A 357 -11.62 -14.68 -4.17
N ASN A 358 -10.92 -15.14 -3.15
CA ASN A 358 -11.45 -16.14 -2.22
C ASN A 358 -12.71 -15.59 -1.53
N GLU A 359 -13.68 -16.47 -1.28
CA GLU A 359 -14.97 -16.17 -0.62
C GLU A 359 -15.97 -15.30 -1.40
N LEU A 360 -15.61 -14.65 -2.52
CA LEU A 360 -16.53 -13.81 -3.31
C LEU A 360 -16.58 -14.26 -4.77
N SER A 361 -17.76 -14.18 -5.39
CA SER A 361 -17.92 -14.49 -6.81
C SER A 361 -17.39 -13.39 -7.74
N CYS A 362 -17.44 -12.14 -7.28
CA CYS A 362 -16.92 -10.97 -7.99
C CYS A 362 -16.48 -9.87 -7.02
N SER A 363 -15.49 -9.09 -7.44
CA SER A 363 -15.05 -7.89 -6.71
C SER A 363 -14.52 -6.84 -7.67
N VAL A 364 -14.46 -5.60 -7.18
CA VAL A 364 -13.76 -4.48 -7.81
C VAL A 364 -12.85 -3.81 -6.80
N THR A 365 -11.62 -3.59 -7.21
CA THR A 365 -10.67 -2.75 -6.47
C THR A 365 -10.44 -1.47 -7.27
N GLY A 366 -10.89 -0.35 -6.73
CA GLY A 366 -10.68 0.96 -7.30
C GLY A 366 -9.34 1.53 -6.85
N ILE A 367 -8.59 2.11 -7.80
CA ILE A 367 -7.41 2.91 -7.54
C ILE A 367 -7.67 4.28 -8.16
N ALA A 368 -7.45 5.36 -7.42
CA ALA A 368 -7.75 6.70 -7.88
C ALA A 368 -6.70 7.70 -7.43
N ASN A 369 -6.24 8.53 -8.36
CA ASN A 369 -5.49 9.74 -8.07
C ASN A 369 -6.50 10.89 -7.98
N HIS A 370 -6.71 11.42 -6.78
CA HIS A 370 -7.81 12.33 -6.48
C HIS A 370 -7.32 13.52 -5.64
N THR A 371 -7.71 14.74 -6.02
CA THR A 371 -7.24 15.98 -5.37
C THR A 371 -7.67 16.11 -3.91
N GLY A 372 -8.74 15.41 -3.52
CA GLY A 372 -9.21 15.32 -2.14
C GLY A 372 -8.20 14.72 -1.14
N ILE A 373 -7.11 14.08 -1.61
CA ILE A 373 -6.02 13.60 -0.75
C ILE A 373 -5.33 14.72 0.04
N VAL A 374 -5.42 15.97 -0.44
CA VAL A 374 -4.95 17.17 0.25
C VAL A 374 -5.47 17.27 1.69
N LYS A 375 -6.67 16.75 1.97
CA LYS A 375 -7.22 16.72 3.34
C LYS A 375 -6.39 15.86 4.30
N GLN A 376 -5.78 14.78 3.80
CA GLN A 376 -4.91 13.92 4.61
C GLN A 376 -3.58 14.60 4.92
N PHE A 377 -3.03 15.34 3.96
CA PHE A 377 -1.83 16.14 4.20
C PHE A 377 -2.09 17.26 5.22
N ASP A 378 -3.23 17.94 5.12
CA ASP A 378 -3.65 18.94 6.10
C ASP A 378 -3.85 18.33 7.50
N TYR A 379 -4.44 17.13 7.56
CA TYR A 379 -4.65 16.39 8.82
C TYR A 379 -3.33 16.08 9.56
N ILE A 380 -2.25 15.80 8.82
CA ILE A 380 -0.90 15.61 9.39
C ILE A 380 -0.27 16.95 9.77
N LEU A 381 -0.36 17.96 8.90
CA LEU A 381 0.34 19.24 9.08
C LEU A 381 -0.23 20.10 10.22
N GLN A 382 -1.54 20.07 10.47
CA GLN A 382 -2.15 20.87 11.53
C GLN A 382 -1.58 20.59 12.94
N PRO A 383 -1.54 19.33 13.43
CA PRO A 383 -0.93 19.01 14.72
C PRO A 383 0.59 19.17 14.69
N TYR A 384 1.25 18.83 13.58
CA TYR A 384 2.68 19.07 13.40
C TYR A 384 3.05 20.55 13.64
N THR A 385 2.35 21.47 12.98
CA THR A 385 2.60 22.92 13.10
C THR A 385 2.48 23.40 14.55
N LYS A 386 1.48 22.89 15.28
CA LYS A 386 1.27 23.24 16.71
C LYS A 386 2.40 22.72 17.60
N LEU A 387 2.92 21.53 17.32
CA LEU A 387 4.05 20.95 18.06
C LEU A 387 5.35 21.69 17.75
N PHE A 388 5.60 21.96 16.47
CA PHE A 388 6.81 22.60 15.98
C PHE A 388 6.93 24.04 16.48
N GLN A 389 5.84 24.82 16.44
CA GLN A 389 5.79 26.19 16.99
C GLN A 389 6.14 26.25 18.48
N ARG A 390 5.83 25.19 19.23
CA ARG A 390 6.15 25.08 20.68
C ARG A 390 7.50 24.43 20.95
N ARG A 391 8.21 24.01 19.91
CA ARG A 391 9.44 23.19 19.99
C ARG A 391 9.27 21.96 20.89
N ALA A 392 8.08 21.38 20.91
CA ALA A 392 7.78 20.22 21.74
C ALA A 392 8.41 18.96 21.15
N PHE A 393 9.11 18.18 21.98
CA PHE A 393 9.74 16.89 21.64
C PHE A 393 10.82 16.90 20.54
N ILE A 394 11.17 18.07 19.98
CA ILE A 394 12.17 18.19 18.89
C ILE A 394 13.55 17.66 19.32
N HIS A 395 13.96 17.90 20.57
CA HIS A 395 15.25 17.43 21.09
C HIS A 395 15.46 15.92 20.93
N TRP A 396 14.40 15.10 21.03
CA TRP A 396 14.51 13.65 20.80
C TRP A 396 14.98 13.29 19.38
N PHE A 397 14.70 14.16 18.40
CA PHE A 397 15.13 13.94 17.02
C PHE A 397 16.52 14.53 16.77
N ILE A 398 16.80 15.73 17.30
CA ILE A 398 18.09 16.41 17.15
C ILE A 398 19.21 15.62 17.83
N ASP A 399 18.96 15.07 19.02
CA ASP A 399 19.94 14.28 19.77
C ASP A 399 20.38 13.02 19.00
N GLU A 400 19.56 12.56 18.05
CA GLU A 400 19.84 11.41 17.18
C GLU A 400 20.44 11.81 15.81
N GLY A 401 20.68 13.11 15.59
CA GLY A 401 21.35 13.63 14.38
C GLY A 401 20.45 14.32 13.36
N LEU A 402 19.14 14.47 13.62
CA LEU A 402 18.25 15.20 12.72
C LEU A 402 18.52 16.72 12.79
N GLU A 403 18.67 17.36 11.64
CA GLU A 403 18.72 18.83 11.58
C GLU A 403 17.32 19.46 11.55
N GLU A 404 17.13 20.59 12.24
CA GLU A 404 15.83 21.31 12.26
C GLU A 404 15.42 21.77 10.84
N ILE A 405 16.37 21.93 9.92
CA ILE A 405 16.09 22.31 8.53
C ILE A 405 15.30 21.23 7.79
N GLU A 406 15.53 19.94 8.06
CA GLU A 406 14.83 18.83 7.40
C GLU A 406 13.33 18.83 7.73
N LEU A 407 12.98 19.23 8.96
CA LEU A 407 11.59 19.40 9.38
C LEU A 407 10.90 20.53 8.61
N ILE A 408 11.60 21.64 8.41
CA ILE A 408 11.10 22.80 7.65
C ILE A 408 10.95 22.44 6.17
N GLU A 409 11.92 21.73 5.60
CA GLU A 409 11.87 21.24 4.23
C GLU A 409 10.71 20.27 4.00
N GLY A 410 10.53 19.30 4.90
CA GLY A 410 9.41 18.37 4.85
C GLY A 410 8.05 19.09 4.91
N GLU A 411 7.89 20.07 5.81
CA GLU A 411 6.68 20.88 5.88
C GLU A 411 6.42 21.65 4.57
N ASN A 412 7.45 22.29 4.01
CA ASN A 412 7.32 23.07 2.78
C ASN A 412 6.97 22.20 1.58
N LYS A 413 7.64 21.05 1.42
CA LYS A 413 7.34 20.11 0.32
C LYS A 413 5.90 19.59 0.38
N ILE A 414 5.39 19.28 1.56
CA ILE A 414 3.98 18.87 1.70
C ILE A 414 3.04 20.03 1.33
N LYS A 415 3.34 21.27 1.75
CA LYS A 415 2.54 22.45 1.37
C LYS A 415 2.56 22.72 -0.13
N ASP A 416 3.73 22.58 -0.77
CA ASP A 416 3.88 22.73 -2.21
C ASP A 416 3.09 21.65 -2.95
N LEU A 417 3.19 20.38 -2.51
CA LEU A 417 2.38 19.29 -3.03
C LEU A 417 0.88 19.57 -2.91
N MET A 418 0.42 20.08 -1.76
CA MET A 418 -0.98 20.46 -1.55
C MET A 418 -1.41 21.59 -2.51
N LYS A 419 -0.51 22.52 -2.82
CA LYS A 419 -0.77 23.61 -3.77
C LYS A 419 -0.88 23.07 -5.19
N ASP A 420 -0.01 22.15 -5.59
CA ASP A 420 -0.03 21.52 -6.92
C ASP A 420 -1.34 20.75 -7.15
N TYR A 421 -1.79 19.95 -6.18
CA TYR A 421 -3.09 19.28 -6.27
C TYR A 421 -4.25 20.27 -6.43
N LYS A 422 -4.25 21.40 -5.69
CA LYS A 422 -5.28 22.44 -5.80
C LYS A 422 -5.23 23.21 -7.11
N GLN A 423 -4.04 23.41 -7.67
CA GLN A 423 -3.87 24.08 -8.95
C GLN A 423 -4.53 23.23 -10.05
N HIS A 424 -4.20 21.95 -10.13
CA HIS A 424 -4.75 21.04 -11.13
C HIS A 424 -6.25 20.72 -10.96
N GLU A 425 -6.82 20.95 -9.77
CA GLU A 425 -8.27 20.88 -9.57
C GLU A 425 -9.02 22.00 -10.32
N ASN A 426 -8.41 23.18 -10.39
CA ASN A 426 -8.98 24.39 -10.98
C ASN A 426 -8.62 24.61 -12.45
N ASP A 427 -7.61 23.89 -12.96
CA ASP A 427 -7.29 23.85 -14.38
C ASP A 427 -8.48 23.21 -15.14
N GLU A 428 -9.20 24.02 -15.92
CA GLU A 428 -10.31 23.57 -16.79
C GLU A 428 -9.81 22.98 -18.11
#